data_AF-A0A6A6SCN3-F1
#
_entry.id   AF-A0A6A6SCN3-F1
#
_cell.length_a   1.000
_cell.length_b   1.000
_cell.length_c   1.000
_cell.angle_alpha   90.00
_cell.angle_beta   90.00
_cell.angle_gamma   90.00
#
_symmetry.space_group_name_H-M   'P 1'
#
loop_
_entity.id
_entity.type
_entity.pdbx_description
1 polymer ?
#
loop_
_entity_poly.entity_id
_entity_poly.type
_entity_poly.pdbx_seq_one_letter_code
_entity_poly.pdbx_strand_id
1 'polypeptide(L)'
;MPIRLDGLPYDILFYVTSHLEVNDIVSLGHSCRQLKGLLHESTLCRRTIENHVRYTREAKPAQEHDHNIVENQSQGIEISRPTQDSQSSYCEALKNIYERRHALSNGIPFSARIVGQGHGFCYRQGVLCILQGNIIRVSDEHISSETLEIDISPYITSSEVSSSASEYTLTLLHYSDEIITVHHERKIRPNNSRILALSTRAETSGGDRLIKEVPLTSSYKLFSRHNAQWLYYGTYSALALDGHHEWEVQGVSLNDNSQSIPAISLEGFFGTDIGSTIAFEIHDGDFLAVSNQTSFDVEEIDWTSFYHCIRFPLDQPGQNIEVNKKVYRRQHKEGPIHDSWTELTLQIDERTNKPMIVESRREWVGSSSKQARTFYIKEFDTNETPRTELPEHDLPQDDLYTTVLDDHSKPNYAPYQSRTNYYFHPENPPGSDPPRSFILARTKFKNYNLSSNTFLDLVEDDRCCPNSPTGPCLRLRVGSRRVAPLDWTPQTSPSLGSPSSAYTPSEHPADYLGRKGDVVYRHSSIRMWPRPAKSCACSKRLHNILNPPLPSGPSYSRYVTGCLDDRALVYMLKSGRSYGPGDDGALGVIVMVCFDRCENLGRGSEGNGADGASSYWQWEPGVCRNGICR
;
A
#
# COMPACT_ATOMS: atom_id res chain seq x y z
N MET A 1 13.59 4.38 -49.12
CA MET A 1 13.26 5.33 -48.04
C MET A 1 13.01 4.53 -46.79
N PRO A 2 13.57 4.89 -45.62
CA PRO A 2 13.25 4.20 -44.38
C PRO A 2 11.76 4.44 -44.06
N ILE A 3 10.99 3.36 -43.94
CA ILE A 3 9.60 3.42 -43.48
C ILE A 3 9.64 3.88 -42.02
N ARG A 4 9.00 5.01 -41.74
CA ARG A 4 8.85 5.50 -40.38
C ARG A 4 7.65 4.83 -39.73
N LEU A 5 7.69 4.67 -38.40
CA LEU A 5 6.65 3.96 -37.64
C LEU A 5 5.26 4.60 -37.81
N ASP A 6 5.21 5.92 -37.95
CA ASP A 6 4.00 6.72 -38.17
C ASP A 6 3.42 6.58 -39.59
N GLY A 7 4.17 5.97 -40.52
CA GLY A 7 3.72 5.60 -41.86
C GLY A 7 3.31 4.14 -42.02
N LEU A 8 3.31 3.34 -40.95
CA LEU A 8 2.85 1.96 -41.02
C LEU A 8 1.33 1.87 -41.17
N PRO A 9 0.81 0.85 -41.89
CA PRO A 9 -0.61 0.50 -41.85
C PRO A 9 -1.10 0.30 -40.42
N TYR A 10 -2.34 0.73 -40.14
CA TYR A 10 -2.93 0.66 -38.81
C TYR A 10 -2.89 -0.76 -38.22
N ASP A 11 -3.18 -1.80 -39.01
CA ASP A 11 -3.20 -3.19 -38.53
C ASP A 11 -1.84 -3.65 -38.02
N ILE A 12 -0.75 -3.24 -38.69
CA ILE A 12 0.62 -3.55 -38.24
C ILE A 12 0.93 -2.78 -36.96
N LEU A 13 0.56 -1.50 -36.91
CA LEU A 13 0.77 -0.66 -35.74
C LEU A 13 -0.02 -1.17 -34.52
N PHE A 14 -1.27 -1.58 -34.71
CA PHE A 14 -2.12 -2.21 -33.69
C PHE A 14 -1.51 -3.51 -33.19
N TYR A 15 -1.04 -4.37 -34.09
CA TYR A 15 -0.38 -5.63 -33.71
C TYR A 15 0.87 -5.37 -32.86
N VAL A 16 1.75 -4.47 -33.29
CA VAL A 16 2.96 -4.10 -32.53
C VAL A 16 2.60 -3.53 -31.16
N THR A 17 1.67 -2.56 -31.13
CA THR A 17 1.29 -1.87 -29.88
C THR A 17 0.53 -2.77 -28.91
N SER A 18 -0.12 -3.83 -29.39
CA SER A 18 -0.80 -4.81 -28.54
C SER A 18 0.13 -5.67 -27.67
N HIS A 19 1.44 -5.63 -27.96
CA HIS A 19 2.48 -6.30 -27.17
C HIS A 19 3.30 -5.32 -26.31
N LEU A 20 2.95 -4.04 -26.30
CA LEU A 20 3.62 -3.03 -25.49
C LEU A 20 2.93 -2.87 -24.14
N GLU A 21 3.71 -2.56 -23.10
CA GLU A 21 3.14 -2.20 -21.80
C GLU A 21 2.44 -0.84 -21.85
N VAL A 22 1.57 -0.57 -20.85
CA VAL A 22 0.85 0.72 -20.69
C VAL A 22 1.79 1.93 -20.83
N ASN A 23 2.95 1.88 -20.19
CA ASN A 23 3.91 2.99 -20.22
C ASN A 23 4.51 3.21 -21.62
N ASP A 24 4.74 2.14 -22.37
CA ASP A 24 5.37 2.19 -23.68
C ASP A 24 4.39 2.71 -24.73
N ILE A 25 3.12 2.30 -24.64
CA ILE A 25 2.05 2.81 -25.52
C ILE A 25 1.87 4.31 -25.32
N VAL A 26 1.83 4.79 -24.07
CA VAL A 26 1.70 6.23 -23.79
C VAL A 26 2.94 7.00 -24.23
N SER A 27 4.13 6.47 -23.98
CA SER A 27 5.38 7.08 -24.44
C SER A 27 5.44 7.16 -25.96
N LEU A 28 4.97 6.13 -26.66
CA LEU A 28 4.86 6.09 -28.10
C LEU A 28 3.88 7.13 -28.63
N GLY A 29 2.70 7.25 -28.01
CA GLY A 29 1.71 8.26 -28.34
C GLY A 29 2.21 9.70 -28.15
N HIS A 30 3.19 9.93 -27.26
CA HIS A 30 3.83 11.22 -27.06
C HIS A 30 4.94 11.55 -28.09
N SER A 31 5.39 10.57 -28.88
CA SER A 31 6.48 10.78 -29.84
C SER A 31 6.08 11.58 -31.09
N CYS A 32 4.85 11.41 -31.60
CA CYS A 32 4.34 12.19 -32.72
C CYS A 32 2.81 12.32 -32.71
N ARG A 33 2.28 13.29 -33.45
CA ARG A 33 0.83 13.59 -33.49
C ARG A 33 0.00 12.44 -34.06
N GLN A 34 0.53 11.70 -35.04
CA GLN A 34 -0.17 10.56 -35.65
C GLN A 34 -0.28 9.40 -34.65
N LEU A 35 0.82 9.05 -33.98
CA LEU A 35 0.85 8.00 -32.96
C LEU A 35 0.05 8.37 -31.71
N LYS A 36 -0.14 9.66 -31.41
CA LYS A 36 -1.07 10.10 -30.36
C LYS A 36 -2.49 9.57 -30.58
N GLY A 37 -2.89 9.34 -31.83
CA GLY A 37 -4.18 8.72 -32.17
C GLY A 37 -4.39 7.35 -31.52
N LEU A 38 -3.31 6.60 -31.24
CA LEU A 38 -3.37 5.30 -30.56
C LEU A 38 -3.97 5.39 -29.14
N LEU A 39 -3.76 6.51 -28.44
CA LEU A 39 -4.30 6.73 -27.11
C LEU A 39 -5.81 7.03 -27.10
N HIS A 40 -6.37 7.26 -28.28
CA HIS A 40 -7.79 7.51 -28.49
C HIS A 40 -8.46 6.34 -29.22
N GLU A 41 -7.74 5.25 -29.46
CA GLU A 41 -8.26 4.07 -30.12
C GLU A 41 -8.67 3.03 -29.08
N SER A 42 -9.98 2.78 -28.99
CA SER A 42 -10.59 2.02 -27.90
C SER A 42 -10.22 0.55 -27.90
N THR A 43 -10.04 -0.08 -29.08
CA THR A 43 -9.74 -1.52 -29.15
C THR A 43 -8.34 -1.83 -28.64
N LEU A 44 -7.38 -0.96 -28.91
CA LEU A 44 -6.03 -1.02 -28.37
C LEU A 44 -6.07 -0.78 -26.86
N CYS A 45 -6.75 0.28 -26.42
CA CYS A 45 -6.86 0.59 -24.98
C CYS A 45 -7.49 -0.58 -24.20
N ARG A 46 -8.57 -1.17 -24.73
CA ARG A 46 -9.20 -2.37 -24.17
C ARG A 46 -8.22 -3.53 -24.08
N ARG A 47 -7.56 -3.87 -25.19
CA ARG A 47 -6.60 -4.99 -25.24
C ARG A 47 -5.43 -4.79 -24.27
N THR A 48 -4.90 -3.57 -24.18
CA THR A 48 -3.85 -3.23 -23.22
C THR A 48 -4.33 -3.38 -21.78
N ILE A 49 -5.55 -2.92 -21.48
CA ILE A 49 -6.13 -3.05 -20.14
C ILE A 49 -6.31 -4.53 -19.77
N GLU A 50 -6.93 -5.32 -20.64
CA GLU A 50 -7.20 -6.75 -20.41
C GLU A 50 -5.92 -7.57 -20.24
N ASN A 51 -4.83 -7.20 -20.93
CA ASN A 51 -3.56 -7.93 -20.87
C ASN A 51 -2.64 -7.53 -19.70
N HIS A 52 -2.61 -6.24 -19.34
CA HIS A 52 -1.55 -5.71 -18.46
C HIS A 52 -2.05 -5.14 -17.13
N VAL A 53 -3.29 -4.69 -17.05
CA VAL A 53 -3.82 -3.93 -15.90
C VAL A 53 -5.30 -4.26 -15.62
N ARG A 54 -5.69 -5.51 -15.88
CA ARG A 54 -7.07 -5.99 -15.85
C ARG A 54 -7.76 -5.77 -14.50
N TYR A 55 -7.02 -5.89 -13.40
CA TYR A 55 -7.56 -5.88 -12.04
C TYR A 55 -7.43 -4.53 -11.35
N THR A 56 -7.09 -3.48 -12.10
CA THR A 56 -7.09 -2.11 -11.60
C THR A 56 -8.48 -1.60 -11.29
N ARG A 57 -8.60 -0.66 -10.35
CA ARG A 57 -9.87 -0.01 -10.03
C ARG A 57 -10.46 0.74 -11.23
N GLU A 58 -9.61 1.31 -12.09
CA GLU A 58 -10.04 1.99 -13.31
C GLU A 58 -10.56 1.02 -14.39
N ALA A 59 -10.05 -0.21 -14.43
CA ALA A 59 -10.45 -1.20 -15.44
C ALA A 59 -11.82 -1.82 -15.17
N LYS A 60 -12.21 -1.99 -13.89
CA LYS A 60 -13.47 -2.67 -13.53
C LYS A 60 -14.72 -1.99 -14.12
N PRO A 61 -14.93 -0.67 -13.98
CA PRO A 61 -16.11 -0.01 -14.57
C PRO A 61 -16.17 -0.15 -16.09
N ALA A 62 -15.02 -0.06 -16.77
CA ALA A 62 -14.95 -0.22 -18.22
C ALA A 62 -15.35 -1.65 -18.66
N GLN A 63 -14.94 -2.67 -17.91
CA GLN A 63 -15.29 -4.07 -18.15
C GLN A 63 -16.77 -4.38 -17.85
N GLU A 64 -17.30 -3.88 -16.73
CA GLU A 64 -18.71 -4.04 -16.35
C GLU A 64 -19.65 -3.41 -17.38
N HIS A 65 -19.29 -2.22 -17.87
CA HIS A 65 -20.06 -1.54 -18.91
C HIS A 65 -20.09 -2.34 -20.22
N ASP A 66 -18.96 -2.94 -20.63
CA ASP A 66 -18.90 -3.82 -21.81
C ASP A 66 -19.73 -5.10 -21.62
N HIS A 67 -19.67 -5.73 -20.43
CA HIS A 67 -20.47 -6.92 -20.10
C HIS A 67 -21.98 -6.65 -20.17
N ASN A 68 -22.43 -5.55 -19.58
CA ASN A 68 -23.84 -5.13 -19.60
C ASN A 68 -24.35 -4.87 -21.02
N ILE A 69 -23.52 -4.37 -21.94
CA ILE A 69 -23.90 -4.20 -23.36
C ILE A 69 -24.13 -5.56 -24.03
N VAL A 70 -23.24 -6.53 -23.81
CA VAL A 70 -23.34 -7.88 -24.40
C VAL A 70 -24.58 -8.61 -23.89
N GLU A 71 -24.86 -8.56 -22.59
CA GLU A 71 -26.06 -9.19 -22.01
C GLU A 71 -27.35 -8.59 -22.57
N ASN A 72 -27.43 -7.27 -22.68
CA ASN A 72 -28.63 -6.59 -23.20
C ASN A 72 -28.86 -6.87 -24.71
N GLN A 73 -27.80 -6.98 -25.52
CA GLN A 73 -27.91 -7.41 -26.92
C GLN A 73 -28.40 -8.87 -27.04
N SER A 74 -27.94 -9.74 -26.12
CA SER A 74 -28.35 -11.15 -26.05
C SER A 74 -29.84 -11.30 -25.70
N GLN A 75 -30.41 -10.33 -24.99
CA GLN A 75 -31.84 -10.27 -24.62
C GLN A 75 -32.74 -9.62 -25.69
N GLY A 76 -32.21 -9.33 -26.89
CA GLY A 76 -32.99 -8.77 -28.00
C GLY A 76 -33.40 -7.31 -27.80
N ILE A 77 -32.79 -6.61 -26.83
CA ILE A 77 -32.94 -5.17 -26.69
C ILE A 77 -32.03 -4.54 -27.75
N GLU A 78 -32.61 -3.85 -28.74
CA GLU A 78 -31.85 -3.10 -29.75
C GLU A 78 -31.06 -1.96 -29.08
N ILE A 79 -29.85 -2.27 -28.61
CA ILE A 79 -28.86 -1.25 -28.30
C ILE A 79 -28.24 -0.83 -29.62
N SER A 80 -28.57 0.39 -30.03
CA SER A 80 -27.86 1.12 -31.10
C SER A 80 -26.34 0.96 -30.89
N ARG A 81 -25.57 0.64 -31.95
CA ARG A 81 -24.08 0.57 -32.07
C ARG A 81 -23.28 0.91 -30.79
N PRO A 82 -22.18 0.19 -30.44
CA PRO A 82 -21.38 0.47 -29.24
C PRO A 82 -21.26 1.97 -29.02
N THR A 83 -21.93 2.45 -27.98
CA THR A 83 -22.10 3.88 -27.73
C THR A 83 -20.73 4.49 -27.58
N GLN A 84 -20.54 5.70 -28.11
CA GLN A 84 -19.30 6.46 -28.02
C GLN A 84 -18.76 6.53 -26.57
N ASP A 85 -19.66 6.40 -25.59
CA ASP A 85 -19.42 6.35 -24.15
C ASP A 85 -18.60 5.13 -23.67
N SER A 86 -18.80 3.94 -24.24
CA SER A 86 -18.04 2.73 -23.86
C SER A 86 -16.60 2.78 -24.39
N GLN A 87 -16.43 3.35 -25.58
CA GLN A 87 -15.14 3.56 -26.23
C GLN A 87 -14.31 4.61 -25.47
N SER A 88 -14.94 5.66 -24.94
CA SER A 88 -14.26 6.63 -24.07
C SER A 88 -13.81 6.03 -22.74
N SER A 89 -14.55 5.06 -22.18
CA SER A 89 -14.27 4.50 -20.85
C SER A 89 -12.91 3.77 -20.78
N TYR A 90 -12.58 2.92 -21.76
CA TYR A 90 -11.27 2.23 -21.76
C TYR A 90 -10.09 3.19 -22.01
N CYS A 91 -10.26 4.18 -22.90
CA CYS A 91 -9.22 5.20 -23.13
C CYS A 91 -8.98 6.04 -21.87
N GLU A 92 -10.06 6.43 -21.19
CA GLU A 92 -10.00 7.17 -19.92
C GLU A 92 -9.35 6.34 -18.82
N ALA A 93 -9.74 5.08 -18.66
CA ALA A 93 -9.13 4.15 -17.72
C ALA A 93 -7.62 4.02 -17.96
N LEU A 94 -7.20 3.82 -19.22
CA LEU A 94 -5.78 3.72 -19.58
C LEU A 94 -5.02 5.00 -19.21
N LYS A 95 -5.60 6.17 -19.52
CA LYS A 95 -5.04 7.48 -19.17
C LYS A 95 -4.89 7.62 -17.65
N ASN A 96 -5.93 7.31 -16.88
CA ASN A 96 -5.93 7.46 -15.41
C ASN A 96 -4.90 6.52 -14.77
N ILE A 97 -4.82 5.26 -15.21
CA ILE A 97 -3.80 4.29 -14.75
C ILE A 97 -2.39 4.82 -15.02
N TYR A 98 -2.13 5.31 -16.24
CA TYR A 98 -0.84 5.87 -16.58
C TYR A 98 -0.52 7.12 -15.74
N GLU A 99 -1.45 8.07 -15.65
CA GLU A 99 -1.24 9.34 -14.94
C GLU A 99 -0.98 9.10 -13.45
N ARG A 100 -1.73 8.22 -12.76
CA ARG A 100 -1.50 7.92 -11.34
C ARG A 100 -0.15 7.26 -11.10
N ARG A 101 0.20 6.23 -11.89
CA ARG A 101 1.49 5.51 -11.76
C ARG A 101 2.65 6.43 -12.11
N HIS A 102 2.50 7.25 -13.15
CA HIS A 102 3.49 8.24 -13.53
C HIS A 102 3.67 9.30 -12.45
N ALA A 103 2.58 9.80 -11.85
CA ALA A 103 2.63 10.82 -10.82
C ALA A 103 3.31 10.32 -9.54
N LEU A 104 2.91 9.13 -9.08
CA LEU A 104 3.48 8.48 -7.90
C LEU A 104 4.96 8.17 -8.10
N SER A 105 5.32 7.48 -9.19
CA SER A 105 6.72 7.09 -9.45
C SER A 105 7.69 8.25 -9.67
N ASN A 106 7.19 9.44 -10.02
CA ASN A 106 7.98 10.65 -10.19
C ASN A 106 7.87 11.63 -9.01
N GLY A 107 7.10 11.29 -7.96
CA GLY A 107 6.87 12.17 -6.81
C GLY A 107 6.30 13.53 -7.19
N ILE A 108 5.31 13.56 -8.08
CA ILE A 108 4.65 14.77 -8.57
C ILE A 108 3.12 14.67 -8.37
N PRO A 109 2.64 14.90 -7.13
CA PRO A 109 1.21 14.90 -6.84
C PRO A 109 0.44 15.93 -7.68
N PHE A 110 -0.83 15.64 -7.95
CA PHE A 110 -1.75 16.57 -8.61
C PHE A 110 -2.49 17.47 -7.63
N SER A 111 -2.63 17.07 -6.36
CA SER A 111 -3.20 17.96 -5.34
C SER A 111 -2.68 17.64 -3.94
N ALA A 112 -2.83 18.60 -3.03
CA ALA A 112 -2.55 18.45 -1.62
C ALA A 112 -3.51 19.32 -0.82
N ARG A 113 -4.12 18.77 0.23
CA ARG A 113 -5.11 19.50 1.03
C ARG A 113 -5.17 19.05 2.48
N ILE A 114 -5.57 19.96 3.35
CA ILE A 114 -6.03 19.63 4.70
C ILE A 114 -7.49 19.21 4.57
N VAL A 115 -7.79 17.94 4.87
CA VAL A 115 -9.13 17.37 4.70
C VAL A 115 -9.99 17.54 5.94
N GLY A 116 -9.41 17.61 7.13
CA GLY A 116 -10.16 17.79 8.38
C GLY A 116 -9.31 17.57 9.62
N GLN A 117 -10.00 17.45 10.76
CA GLN A 117 -9.39 17.12 12.05
C GLN A 117 -10.16 15.96 12.70
N GLY A 118 -9.47 15.13 13.48
CA GLY A 118 -10.11 13.99 14.13
C GLY A 118 -9.22 13.30 15.16
N HIS A 119 -9.83 12.40 15.94
CA HIS A 119 -9.15 11.52 16.88
C HIS A 119 -8.48 10.35 16.17
N GLY A 120 -9.02 9.92 15.03
CA GLY A 120 -8.48 8.85 14.19
C GLY A 120 -8.99 8.97 12.76
N PHE A 121 -8.35 8.26 11.84
CA PHE A 121 -8.83 8.14 10.46
C PHE A 121 -8.61 6.74 9.93
N CYS A 122 -9.41 6.35 8.95
CA CYS A 122 -9.22 5.16 8.13
C CYS A 122 -9.35 5.58 6.66
N TYR A 123 -8.41 5.19 5.80
CA TYR A 123 -8.45 5.45 4.37
C TYR A 123 -8.24 4.15 3.62
N ARG A 124 -9.25 3.70 2.86
CA ARG A 124 -9.20 2.48 2.05
C ARG A 124 -10.20 2.58 0.90
N GLN A 125 -9.91 1.95 -0.23
CA GLN A 125 -10.78 1.95 -1.41
C GLN A 125 -11.15 3.36 -1.92
N GLY A 126 -10.30 4.37 -1.66
CA GLY A 126 -10.58 5.76 -2.05
C GLY A 126 -11.49 6.52 -1.09
N VAL A 127 -12.02 5.87 -0.05
CA VAL A 127 -12.91 6.46 0.95
C VAL A 127 -12.13 6.82 2.20
N LEU A 128 -12.35 8.03 2.70
CA LEU A 128 -11.78 8.56 3.93
C LEU A 128 -12.84 8.63 5.03
N CYS A 129 -12.60 7.91 6.12
CA CYS A 129 -13.39 7.97 7.35
C CYS A 129 -12.60 8.75 8.41
N ILE A 130 -13.19 9.79 8.98
CA ILE A 130 -12.59 10.61 10.04
C ILE A 130 -13.47 10.53 11.29
N LEU A 131 -12.87 10.13 12.41
CA LEU A 131 -13.56 10.05 13.69
C LEU A 131 -13.37 11.35 14.49
N GLN A 132 -14.46 12.04 14.79
CA GLN A 132 -14.48 13.25 15.61
C GLN A 132 -15.50 13.11 16.73
N GLY A 133 -15.03 12.80 17.94
CA GLY A 133 -15.91 12.47 19.07
C GLY A 133 -16.67 11.18 18.76
N ASN A 134 -17.99 11.29 18.63
CA ASN A 134 -18.88 10.18 18.28
C ASN A 134 -19.32 10.19 16.82
N ILE A 135 -18.86 11.15 16.03
CA ILE A 135 -19.26 11.30 14.64
C ILE A 135 -18.16 10.73 13.75
N ILE A 136 -18.54 9.85 12.83
CA ILE A 136 -17.69 9.41 11.71
C ILE A 136 -18.11 10.20 10.49
N ARG A 137 -17.17 10.95 9.95
CA ARG A 137 -17.34 11.64 8.68
C ARG A 137 -16.75 10.78 7.58
N VAL A 138 -17.57 10.36 6.62
CA VAL A 138 -17.22 9.49 5.51
C VAL A 138 -17.31 10.27 4.20
N SER A 139 -16.22 10.29 3.44
CA SER A 139 -16.16 10.96 2.13
C SER A 139 -15.42 10.08 1.12
N ASP A 140 -16.00 9.93 -0.07
CA ASP A 140 -15.26 9.44 -1.23
C ASP A 140 -14.38 10.59 -1.74
N GLU A 141 -13.06 10.38 -1.75
CA GLU A 141 -12.13 11.45 -2.08
C GLU A 141 -11.85 11.55 -3.58
N HIS A 142 -12.37 10.63 -4.40
CA HIS A 142 -12.18 10.60 -5.86
C HIS A 142 -13.46 10.99 -6.62
N ILE A 143 -14.61 10.79 -6.00
CA ILE A 143 -15.92 11.20 -6.53
C ILE A 143 -16.38 12.45 -5.77
N SER A 144 -16.98 13.42 -6.48
CA SER A 144 -17.64 14.56 -5.82
C SER A 144 -18.95 14.09 -5.20
N SER A 145 -18.88 13.39 -4.07
CA SER A 145 -20.03 12.94 -3.30
C SER A 145 -20.27 13.86 -2.10
N GLU A 146 -21.51 13.91 -1.62
CA GLU A 146 -21.80 14.53 -0.33
C GLU A 146 -21.15 13.73 0.79
N THR A 147 -20.57 14.46 1.74
CA THR A 147 -19.99 13.87 2.93
C THR A 147 -21.09 13.28 3.82
N LEU A 148 -20.98 12.01 4.17
CA LEU A 148 -21.90 11.35 5.09
C LEU A 148 -21.38 11.49 6.53
N GLU A 149 -22.25 11.92 7.44
CA GLU A 149 -21.96 11.92 8.88
C GLU A 149 -22.76 10.82 9.59
N ILE A 150 -22.07 9.99 10.36
CA ILE A 150 -22.65 8.88 11.12
C ILE A 150 -22.42 9.15 12.60
N ASP A 151 -23.49 9.40 13.36
CA ASP A 151 -23.44 9.46 14.83
C ASP A 151 -23.50 8.04 15.41
N ILE A 152 -22.47 7.67 16.17
CA ILE A 152 -22.35 6.36 16.82
C ILE A 152 -23.03 6.35 18.21
N SER A 153 -23.38 7.51 18.77
CA SER A 153 -23.94 7.64 20.12
C SER A 153 -25.14 6.70 20.43
N PRO A 154 -26.09 6.45 19.48
CA PRO A 154 -27.18 5.52 19.71
C PRO A 154 -26.73 4.08 20.00
N TYR A 155 -25.66 3.62 19.36
CA TYR A 155 -25.13 2.26 19.51
C TYR A 155 -24.26 2.09 20.76
N ILE A 156 -23.82 3.20 21.36
CA ILE A 156 -22.97 3.19 22.56
C ILE A 156 -23.82 3.13 23.83
N THR A 157 -24.97 3.81 23.82
CA THR A 157 -25.79 4.15 25.00
C THR A 157 -26.88 3.10 25.30
N SER A 158 -27.16 2.19 24.38
CA SER A 158 -28.23 1.18 24.50
C SER A 158 -28.00 0.08 25.56
N SER A 159 -26.82 0.07 26.23
CA SER A 159 -26.48 -0.94 27.23
C SER A 159 -26.20 -0.32 28.62
N GLU A 160 -27.29 -0.29 29.39
CA GLU A 160 -27.47 -0.11 30.84
C GLU A 160 -27.46 1.30 31.49
N VAL A 161 -28.57 1.53 32.19
CA VAL A 161 -28.91 2.64 33.10
C VAL A 161 -27.90 2.73 34.24
N SER A 162 -26.82 3.48 34.10
CA SER A 162 -26.07 3.98 35.26
C SER A 162 -25.34 5.29 34.97
N SER A 163 -25.61 6.24 35.86
CA SER A 163 -25.29 7.67 35.81
C SER A 163 -23.83 7.98 36.19
N SER A 164 -22.91 7.64 35.31
CA SER A 164 -21.58 8.26 35.28
C SER A 164 -21.13 8.27 33.82
N ALA A 165 -20.64 9.40 33.31
CA ALA A 165 -20.03 9.49 31.99
C ALA A 165 -18.87 8.47 31.92
N SER A 166 -19.17 7.25 31.47
CA SER A 166 -18.19 6.19 31.39
C SER A 166 -17.23 6.58 30.28
N GLU A 167 -15.99 6.92 30.63
CA GLU A 167 -14.95 7.18 29.64
C GLU A 167 -14.78 5.93 28.76
N TYR A 168 -15.13 6.06 27.48
CA TYR A 168 -14.87 5.08 26.45
C TYR A 168 -13.90 5.64 25.42
N THR A 169 -13.24 4.76 24.69
CA THR A 169 -12.39 5.05 23.55
C THR A 169 -13.03 4.48 22.29
N LEU A 170 -12.92 5.23 21.19
CA LEU A 170 -13.37 4.83 19.87
C LEU A 170 -12.16 4.83 18.93
N THR A 171 -11.98 3.73 18.20
CA THR A 171 -10.90 3.59 17.22
C THR A 171 -11.46 3.02 15.93
N LEU A 172 -11.22 3.69 14.80
CA LEU A 172 -11.55 3.15 13.48
C LEU A 172 -10.58 2.01 13.16
N LEU A 173 -11.11 0.85 12.76
CA LEU A 173 -10.31 -0.34 12.49
C LEU A 173 -10.10 -0.56 10.98
N HIS A 174 -11.18 -0.59 10.20
CA HIS A 174 -11.12 -0.98 8.80
C HIS A 174 -12.31 -0.48 7.98
N TYR A 175 -12.08 -0.13 6.72
CA TYR A 175 -13.11 0.20 5.75
C TYR A 175 -13.02 -0.72 4.54
N SER A 176 -14.14 -1.30 4.12
CA SER A 176 -14.28 -2.05 2.86
C SER A 176 -15.74 -2.21 2.47
N ASP A 177 -16.05 -2.18 1.18
CA ASP A 177 -17.37 -2.53 0.64
C ASP A 177 -18.51 -1.76 1.32
N GLU A 178 -18.32 -0.45 1.51
CA GLU A 178 -19.27 0.46 2.16
C GLU A 178 -19.53 0.17 3.63
N ILE A 179 -18.65 -0.56 4.30
CA ILE A 179 -18.75 -0.87 5.73
C ILE A 179 -17.53 -0.30 6.45
N ILE A 180 -17.75 0.36 7.58
CA ILE A 180 -16.70 0.82 8.50
C ILE A 180 -16.81 0.03 9.80
N THR A 181 -15.69 -0.55 10.25
CA THR A 181 -15.62 -1.19 11.56
C THR A 181 -14.96 -0.28 12.59
N VAL A 182 -15.59 -0.19 13.76
CA VAL A 182 -15.18 0.67 14.86
C VAL A 182 -15.01 -0.16 16.11
N HIS A 183 -13.86 -0.03 16.75
CA HIS A 183 -13.60 -0.57 18.08
C HIS A 183 -14.11 0.42 19.13
N HIS A 184 -14.96 -0.07 20.01
CA HIS A 184 -15.42 0.64 21.19
C HIS A 184 -14.94 -0.09 22.45
N GLU A 185 -14.23 0.62 23.32
CA GLU A 185 -13.68 0.08 24.55
C GLU A 185 -14.03 0.97 25.75
N ARG A 186 -14.54 0.37 26.84
CA ARG A 186 -14.89 1.08 28.09
C ARG A 186 -13.73 0.97 29.08
N LYS A 187 -13.24 2.09 29.61
CA LYS A 187 -12.05 2.11 30.50
C LYS A 187 -12.25 1.47 31.88
N ILE A 188 -13.49 1.47 32.39
CA ILE A 188 -13.78 1.16 33.81
C ILE A 188 -14.19 -0.31 34.04
N ARG A 189 -14.59 -1.05 32.99
CA ARG A 189 -14.97 -2.46 33.10
C ARG A 189 -14.16 -3.31 32.10
N PRO A 190 -13.27 -4.20 32.56
CA PRO A 190 -12.68 -5.20 31.69
C PRO A 190 -13.80 -6.05 31.04
N ASN A 191 -13.61 -6.45 29.78
CA ASN A 191 -14.49 -7.33 29.00
C ASN A 191 -15.78 -6.72 28.41
N ASN A 192 -15.87 -5.40 28.26
CA ASN A 192 -16.96 -4.73 27.51
C ASN A 192 -16.48 -4.05 26.21
N SER A 193 -15.43 -4.61 25.63
CA SER A 193 -14.92 -4.19 24.32
C SER A 193 -15.79 -4.78 23.22
N ARG A 194 -16.03 -4.04 22.14
CA ARG A 194 -16.85 -4.49 21.02
C ARG A 194 -16.41 -3.88 19.70
N ILE A 195 -16.67 -4.61 18.61
CA ILE A 195 -16.58 -4.09 17.24
C ILE A 195 -17.98 -3.76 16.76
N LEU A 196 -18.17 -2.55 16.25
CA LEU A 196 -19.37 -2.12 15.57
C LEU A 196 -19.09 -2.08 14.07
N ALA A 197 -19.82 -2.86 13.28
CA ALA A 197 -19.82 -2.78 11.82
C ALA A 197 -20.99 -1.89 11.38
N LEU A 198 -20.66 -0.76 10.75
CA LEU A 198 -21.63 0.27 10.37
C LEU A 198 -21.68 0.43 8.84
N SER A 199 -22.88 0.54 8.29
CA SER A 199 -23.09 0.85 6.87
C SER A 199 -22.83 2.32 6.59
N THR A 200 -22.06 2.57 5.53
CA THR A 200 -21.75 3.89 4.98
C THR A 200 -22.56 4.22 3.72
N ARG A 201 -23.55 3.40 3.38
CA ARG A 201 -24.48 3.68 2.27
C ARG A 201 -25.29 4.95 2.53
N ALA A 202 -25.55 5.74 1.50
CA ALA A 202 -26.34 6.97 1.63
C ALA A 202 -27.74 6.67 2.20
N GLU A 203 -28.41 5.67 1.65
CA GLU A 203 -29.72 5.20 2.10
C GLU A 203 -29.57 3.88 2.87
N THR A 204 -30.16 3.81 4.06
CA THR A 204 -30.32 2.55 4.80
C THR A 204 -31.80 2.23 4.99
N SER A 205 -32.15 0.96 4.84
CA SER A 205 -33.52 0.49 5.04
C SER A 205 -33.88 0.63 6.53
N GLY A 206 -34.73 1.60 6.87
CA GLY A 206 -35.18 1.83 8.25
C GLY A 206 -34.32 2.80 9.08
N GLY A 207 -33.32 3.45 8.49
CA GLY A 207 -32.51 4.49 9.16
C GLY A 207 -31.46 3.98 10.15
N ASP A 208 -31.47 2.69 10.50
CA ASP A 208 -30.41 2.04 11.26
C ASP A 208 -29.18 1.81 10.34
N ARG A 209 -27.99 2.04 10.88
CA ARG A 209 -26.71 1.83 10.18
C ARG A 209 -25.92 0.69 10.78
N LEU A 210 -26.29 0.18 11.96
CA LEU A 210 -25.60 -0.93 12.59
C LEU A 210 -25.93 -2.23 11.85
N ILE A 211 -24.91 -2.81 11.22
CA ILE A 211 -25.00 -4.11 10.56
C ILE A 211 -24.80 -5.22 11.59
N LYS A 212 -23.74 -5.08 12.40
CA LYS A 212 -23.33 -6.09 13.37
C LYS A 212 -22.63 -5.46 14.57
N GLU A 213 -22.97 -5.95 15.76
CA GLU A 213 -22.19 -5.72 16.99
C GLU A 213 -21.53 -7.03 17.40
N VAL A 214 -20.22 -6.99 17.62
CA VAL A 214 -19.42 -8.16 17.99
C VAL A 214 -18.75 -7.91 19.34
N PRO A 215 -19.12 -8.65 20.40
CA PRO A 215 -18.45 -8.54 21.69
C PRO A 215 -17.04 -9.15 21.61
N LEU A 216 -16.08 -8.51 22.27
CA LEU A 216 -14.69 -8.94 22.30
C LEU A 216 -14.32 -9.47 23.69
N THR A 217 -13.69 -10.64 23.71
CA THR A 217 -13.04 -11.21 24.91
C THR A 217 -11.75 -10.48 25.26
N SER A 218 -11.02 -10.00 24.24
CA SER A 218 -9.78 -9.24 24.35
C SER A 218 -9.71 -8.14 23.29
N SER A 219 -8.96 -7.07 23.57
CA SER A 219 -8.60 -6.01 22.61
C SER A 219 -7.10 -5.96 22.34
N TYR A 220 -6.32 -6.91 22.90
CA TYR A 220 -4.87 -6.89 22.79
C TYR A 220 -4.40 -7.17 21.36
N LYS A 221 -3.71 -6.19 20.77
CA LYS A 221 -3.24 -6.19 19.37
C LYS A 221 -4.36 -6.49 18.36
N LEU A 222 -5.56 -5.94 18.60
CA LEU A 222 -6.73 -6.15 17.75
C LEU A 222 -6.51 -5.70 16.29
N PHE A 223 -6.94 -6.51 15.34
CA PHE A 223 -7.14 -6.12 13.94
C PHE A 223 -8.52 -6.48 13.44
N SER A 224 -8.94 -5.86 12.33
CA SER A 224 -10.15 -6.22 11.59
C SER A 224 -9.88 -6.20 10.08
N ARG A 225 -10.42 -7.20 9.37
CA ARG A 225 -10.48 -7.28 7.90
C ARG A 225 -11.87 -7.79 7.54
N HIS A 226 -12.50 -7.19 6.55
CA HIS A 226 -13.81 -7.63 6.10
C HIS A 226 -14.00 -7.33 4.63
N ASN A 227 -14.98 -8.02 4.05
CA ASN A 227 -15.58 -7.66 2.77
C ASN A 227 -17.07 -7.35 2.99
N ALA A 228 -17.89 -7.38 1.93
CA ALA A 228 -19.33 -7.16 2.01
C ALA A 228 -20.10 -8.23 2.82
N GLN A 229 -19.53 -9.43 3.01
CA GLN A 229 -20.24 -10.59 3.56
C GLN A 229 -19.67 -11.07 4.90
N TRP A 230 -18.36 -10.98 5.08
CA TRP A 230 -17.65 -11.57 6.21
C TRP A 230 -16.80 -10.53 6.91
N LEU A 231 -16.85 -10.52 8.24
CA LEU A 231 -15.97 -9.77 9.10
C LEU A 231 -15.08 -10.73 9.88
N TYR A 232 -13.77 -10.62 9.66
CA TYR A 232 -12.75 -11.28 10.44
C TYR A 232 -12.02 -10.28 11.33
N TYR A 233 -11.74 -10.69 12.55
CA TYR A 233 -10.90 -9.96 13.48
C TYR A 233 -10.01 -10.95 14.23
N GLY A 234 -8.92 -10.44 14.76
CA GLY A 234 -8.06 -11.27 15.58
C GLY A 234 -7.36 -10.49 16.66
N THR A 235 -6.99 -11.22 17.71
CA THR A 235 -6.34 -10.71 18.91
C THR A 235 -5.17 -11.61 19.27
N TYR A 236 -4.13 -11.01 19.84
CA TYR A 236 -2.93 -11.76 20.25
C TYR A 236 -3.09 -12.27 21.68
N SER A 237 -4.17 -13.02 21.93
CA SER A 237 -4.63 -13.39 23.28
C SER A 237 -4.79 -14.87 23.55
N ALA A 238 -4.73 -15.73 22.51
CA ALA A 238 -4.74 -17.17 22.75
C ALA A 238 -3.46 -17.55 23.52
N LEU A 239 -3.55 -18.52 24.42
CA LEU A 239 -2.40 -19.07 25.13
C LEU A 239 -2.10 -20.46 24.57
N ALA A 240 -0.92 -20.60 23.97
CA ALA A 240 -0.42 -21.90 23.56
C ALA A 240 -0.02 -22.75 24.78
N LEU A 241 0.18 -24.05 24.54
CA LEU A 241 0.61 -25.02 25.57
C LEU A 241 1.98 -24.69 26.17
N ASP A 242 2.82 -23.97 25.42
CA ASP A 242 4.14 -23.50 25.83
C ASP A 242 4.08 -22.20 26.67
N GLY A 243 2.88 -21.62 26.85
CA GLY A 243 2.65 -20.39 27.60
C GLY A 243 2.86 -19.10 26.81
N HIS A 244 3.22 -19.18 25.52
CA HIS A 244 3.30 -18.02 24.65
C HIS A 244 1.91 -17.61 24.13
N HIS A 245 1.78 -16.31 23.82
CA HIS A 245 0.55 -15.83 23.20
C HIS A 245 0.53 -16.18 21.71
N GLU A 246 -0.64 -16.51 21.20
CA GLU A 246 -0.90 -16.78 19.79
C GLU A 246 -2.00 -15.87 19.24
N TRP A 247 -2.04 -15.78 17.92
CA TRP A 247 -3.12 -15.11 17.21
C TRP A 247 -4.37 -15.98 17.22
N GLU A 248 -5.41 -15.48 17.87
CA GLU A 248 -6.77 -16.01 17.78
C GLU A 248 -7.54 -15.20 16.73
N VAL A 249 -8.06 -15.87 15.71
CA VAL A 249 -8.82 -15.24 14.61
C VAL A 249 -10.26 -15.73 14.66
N GLN A 250 -11.21 -14.81 14.62
CA GLN A 250 -12.64 -15.08 14.67
C GLN A 250 -13.34 -14.44 13.47
N GLY A 251 -14.36 -15.12 12.95
CA GLY A 251 -15.14 -14.69 11.79
C GLY A 251 -16.63 -14.61 12.10
N VAL A 252 -17.30 -13.60 11.56
CA VAL A 252 -18.76 -13.45 11.66
C VAL A 252 -19.35 -13.08 10.30
N SER A 253 -20.52 -13.63 10.00
CA SER A 253 -21.31 -13.19 8.85
C SER A 253 -21.92 -11.82 9.12
N LEU A 254 -21.82 -10.93 8.14
CA LEU A 254 -22.45 -9.62 8.14
C LEU A 254 -23.90 -9.66 7.62
N ASN A 255 -24.28 -10.74 6.92
CA ASN A 255 -25.62 -10.91 6.37
C ASN A 255 -26.51 -11.78 7.24
N ASP A 256 -25.94 -12.80 7.89
CA ASP A 256 -26.68 -13.74 8.74
C ASP A 256 -26.30 -13.53 10.21
N ASN A 257 -27.31 -13.25 11.03
CA ASN A 257 -27.08 -13.02 12.44
C ASN A 257 -26.69 -14.26 13.24
N SER A 258 -27.00 -15.45 12.72
CA SER A 258 -26.79 -16.73 13.38
C SER A 258 -25.47 -17.42 13.04
N GLN A 259 -24.80 -16.98 11.96
CA GLN A 259 -23.59 -17.62 11.47
C GLN A 259 -22.34 -16.98 12.10
N SER A 260 -21.92 -17.54 13.24
CA SER A 260 -20.60 -17.29 13.83
C SER A 260 -19.66 -18.42 13.44
N ILE A 261 -18.46 -18.06 13.03
CA ILE A 261 -17.39 -19.02 12.77
C ILE A 261 -16.65 -19.25 14.10
N PRO A 262 -16.34 -20.50 14.46
CA PRO A 262 -15.49 -20.79 15.61
C PRO A 262 -14.14 -20.06 15.54
N ALA A 263 -13.60 -19.71 16.69
CA ALA A 263 -12.27 -19.13 16.77
C ALA A 263 -11.20 -20.11 16.26
N ILE A 264 -10.23 -19.60 15.52
CA ILE A 264 -9.11 -20.35 14.97
C ILE A 264 -7.84 -19.80 15.61
N SER A 265 -7.11 -20.65 16.35
CA SER A 265 -5.75 -20.32 16.79
C SER A 265 -4.79 -20.56 15.63
N LEU A 266 -3.97 -19.57 15.31
CA LEU A 266 -2.90 -19.71 14.33
C LEU A 266 -1.67 -20.33 15.00
N GLU A 267 -1.71 -21.64 15.22
CA GLU A 267 -0.67 -22.36 15.98
C GLU A 267 0.71 -22.26 15.31
N GLY A 268 1.70 -21.83 16.10
CA GLY A 268 3.07 -21.61 15.61
C GLY A 268 3.19 -20.51 14.56
N PHE A 269 2.26 -19.56 14.54
CA PHE A 269 2.33 -18.34 13.72
C PHE A 269 2.94 -17.20 14.54
N PHE A 270 4.26 -17.03 14.42
CA PHE A 270 5.05 -16.12 15.23
C PHE A 270 4.95 -14.66 14.75
N GLY A 271 5.19 -13.71 15.65
CA GLY A 271 5.18 -12.28 15.37
C GLY A 271 3.98 -11.54 15.92
N THR A 272 4.20 -10.29 16.33
CA THR A 272 3.27 -9.52 17.17
C THR A 272 2.93 -8.14 16.62
N ASP A 273 3.71 -7.63 15.66
CA ASP A 273 3.63 -6.26 15.16
C ASP A 273 3.12 -6.27 13.72
N ILE A 274 1.83 -6.01 13.58
CA ILE A 274 1.15 -5.90 12.28
C ILE A 274 1.82 -4.80 11.45
N GLY A 275 2.18 -5.13 10.21
CA GLY A 275 2.89 -4.25 9.30
C GLY A 275 4.41 -4.30 9.42
N SER A 276 4.97 -5.09 10.35
CA SER A 276 6.42 -5.26 10.54
C SER A 276 6.82 -6.73 10.56
N THR A 277 6.22 -7.53 11.45
CA THR A 277 6.52 -8.96 11.59
C THR A 277 5.42 -9.85 11.01
N ILE A 278 4.20 -9.34 10.95
CA ILE A 278 3.05 -10.05 10.38
C ILE A 278 2.18 -9.13 9.51
N ALA A 279 1.42 -9.69 8.58
CA ALA A 279 0.38 -8.99 7.84
C ALA A 279 -0.82 -9.90 7.57
N PHE A 280 -2.02 -9.30 7.60
CA PHE A 280 -3.30 -9.97 7.34
C PHE A 280 -4.06 -9.25 6.22
N GLU A 281 -4.70 -10.02 5.34
CA GLU A 281 -5.53 -9.49 4.25
C GLU A 281 -6.68 -10.45 3.92
N ILE A 282 -7.78 -9.91 3.37
CA ILE A 282 -8.82 -10.72 2.72
C ILE A 282 -8.76 -10.47 1.22
N HIS A 283 -8.70 -11.54 0.43
CA HIS A 283 -8.68 -11.44 -1.02
C HIS A 283 -9.31 -12.66 -1.67
N ASP A 284 -10.13 -12.44 -2.69
CA ASP A 284 -10.76 -13.49 -3.51
C ASP A 284 -11.48 -14.61 -2.74
N GLY A 285 -12.14 -14.26 -1.63
CA GLY A 285 -12.87 -15.22 -0.80
C GLY A 285 -12.02 -15.99 0.21
N ASP A 286 -10.72 -15.67 0.31
CA ASP A 286 -9.78 -16.25 1.24
C ASP A 286 -9.29 -15.22 2.28
N PHE A 287 -9.01 -15.70 3.48
CA PHE A 287 -8.21 -15.00 4.48
C PHE A 287 -6.74 -15.37 4.30
N LEU A 288 -5.86 -14.36 4.30
CA LEU A 288 -4.43 -14.51 4.10
C LEU A 288 -3.67 -13.96 5.30
N ALA A 289 -2.71 -14.73 5.81
CA ALA A 289 -1.78 -14.30 6.84
C ALA A 289 -0.34 -14.62 6.44
N VAL A 290 0.58 -13.67 6.65
CA VAL A 290 2.01 -13.89 6.46
C VAL A 290 2.79 -13.41 7.68
N SER A 291 3.76 -14.20 8.10
CA SER A 291 4.77 -13.82 9.10
C SER A 291 6.17 -13.93 8.50
N ASN A 292 7.07 -13.06 8.93
CA ASN A 292 8.50 -13.14 8.62
C ASN A 292 9.34 -13.73 9.77
N GLN A 293 8.70 -14.28 10.80
CA GLN A 293 9.33 -14.95 11.95
C GLN A 293 8.98 -16.44 11.97
N THR A 294 9.92 -17.25 12.46
CA THR A 294 9.84 -18.72 12.50
C THR A 294 9.84 -19.30 13.90
N SER A 295 10.14 -18.50 14.92
CA SER A 295 10.22 -18.88 16.34
C SER A 295 10.03 -17.65 17.24
N PHE A 296 9.75 -17.88 18.53
CA PHE A 296 9.80 -16.84 19.57
C PHE A 296 11.24 -16.54 20.00
N ASP A 297 12.04 -17.59 20.13
CA ASP A 297 13.45 -17.48 20.49
C ASP A 297 14.29 -17.15 19.27
N VAL A 298 15.28 -16.29 19.47
CA VAL A 298 16.27 -15.99 18.44
C VAL A 298 17.26 -17.15 18.41
N GLU A 299 17.12 -18.02 17.42
CA GLU A 299 18.15 -19.04 17.13
C GLU A 299 19.47 -18.33 16.81
N GLU A 300 20.54 -18.66 17.54
CA GLU A 300 21.85 -18.02 17.35
C GLU A 300 22.41 -18.31 15.95
N ILE A 301 22.09 -19.49 15.41
CA ILE A 301 22.57 -19.96 14.11
C ILE A 301 21.36 -20.39 13.28
N ASP A 302 20.89 -19.47 12.44
CA ASP A 302 19.86 -19.72 11.42
C ASP A 302 20.42 -19.37 10.04
N TRP A 303 20.62 -20.38 9.18
CA TRP A 303 21.19 -20.13 7.85
C TRP A 303 20.17 -19.50 6.91
N THR A 304 18.91 -19.96 6.97
CA THR A 304 17.85 -19.53 6.07
C THR A 304 16.64 -19.06 6.86
N SER A 305 16.17 -17.85 6.59
CA SER A 305 14.87 -17.40 7.10
C SER A 305 13.79 -17.69 6.06
N PHE A 306 12.60 -18.02 6.54
CA PHE A 306 11.40 -18.26 5.73
C PHE A 306 10.28 -17.28 6.07
N TYR A 307 9.35 -17.11 5.15
CA TYR A 307 8.02 -16.62 5.48
C TYR A 307 7.13 -17.80 5.86
N HIS A 308 6.24 -17.56 6.82
CA HIS A 308 5.16 -18.46 7.18
C HIS A 308 3.86 -17.90 6.60
N CYS A 309 3.28 -18.59 5.63
CA CYS A 309 2.05 -18.20 4.94
C CYS A 309 0.90 -19.12 5.35
N ILE A 310 -0.26 -18.55 5.68
CA ILE A 310 -1.49 -19.26 6.02
C ILE A 310 -2.62 -18.73 5.15
N ARG A 311 -3.42 -19.63 4.58
CA ARG A 311 -4.62 -19.33 3.80
C ARG A 311 -5.77 -20.21 4.24
N PHE A 312 -6.97 -19.65 4.33
CA PHE A 312 -8.19 -20.43 4.49
C PHE A 312 -9.41 -19.69 3.90
N PRO A 313 -10.43 -20.41 3.41
CA PRO A 313 -11.62 -19.79 2.85
C PRO A 313 -12.50 -19.13 3.93
N LEU A 314 -13.16 -18.03 3.58
CA LEU A 314 -13.95 -17.24 4.54
C LEU A 314 -15.25 -17.92 5.00
N ASP A 315 -15.81 -18.84 4.22
CA ASP A 315 -17.06 -19.52 4.53
C ASP A 315 -16.85 -20.80 5.36
N GLN A 316 -15.69 -21.45 5.21
CA GLN A 316 -15.36 -22.73 5.85
C GLN A 316 -13.91 -22.78 6.39
N PRO A 317 -13.54 -21.87 7.28
CA PRO A 317 -12.13 -21.64 7.59
C PRO A 317 -11.49 -22.77 8.42
N GLY A 318 -12.28 -23.62 9.09
CA GLY A 318 -11.77 -24.73 9.91
C GLY A 318 -11.46 -26.03 9.15
N GLN A 319 -11.90 -26.18 7.89
CA GLN A 319 -11.74 -27.43 7.14
C GLN A 319 -10.58 -27.40 6.12
N ASN A 320 -10.23 -26.21 5.63
CA ASN A 320 -9.28 -26.04 4.52
C ASN A 320 -8.21 -24.99 4.86
N ILE A 321 -7.54 -25.14 6.01
CA ILE A 321 -6.38 -24.31 6.35
C ILE A 321 -5.16 -24.83 5.60
N GLU A 322 -4.65 -24.02 4.68
CA GLU A 322 -3.40 -24.27 3.98
C GLU A 322 -2.27 -23.50 4.63
N VAL A 323 -1.14 -24.17 4.88
CA VAL A 323 -0.01 -23.59 5.58
C VAL A 323 1.28 -23.92 4.85
N ASN A 324 2.10 -22.91 4.55
CA ASN A 324 3.47 -23.10 4.10
C ASN A 324 4.43 -22.33 5.01
N LYS A 325 5.21 -23.07 5.81
CA LYS A 325 6.21 -22.51 6.74
C LYS A 325 7.60 -22.30 6.11
N LYS A 326 7.79 -22.70 4.85
CA LYS A 326 9.10 -22.77 4.16
C LYS A 326 9.15 -21.94 2.89
N VAL A 327 8.34 -20.88 2.79
CA VAL A 327 8.45 -19.93 1.67
C VAL A 327 9.76 -19.16 1.82
N TYR A 328 10.72 -19.37 0.91
CA TYR A 328 12.06 -18.79 1.02
C TYR A 328 12.03 -17.25 1.15
N ARG A 329 12.60 -16.74 2.24
CA ARG A 329 12.76 -15.30 2.50
C ARG A 329 14.19 -14.86 2.24
N ARG A 330 15.19 -15.43 2.92
CA ARG A 330 16.60 -15.00 2.81
C ARG A 330 17.64 -15.99 3.32
N GLN A 331 18.89 -15.80 2.89
CA GLN A 331 20.06 -16.36 3.56
C GLN A 331 20.65 -15.37 4.57
N HIS A 332 21.21 -15.91 5.66
CA HIS A 332 22.06 -15.19 6.62
C HIS A 332 23.28 -14.53 5.97
N LYS A 333 23.86 -15.14 4.90
CA LYS A 333 24.98 -14.57 4.12
C LYS A 333 24.68 -13.20 3.51
N GLU A 334 23.41 -12.81 3.39
CA GLU A 334 23.00 -11.47 2.92
C GLU A 334 23.35 -10.36 3.95
N GLY A 335 23.69 -10.73 5.20
CA GLY A 335 24.12 -9.83 6.26
C GLY A 335 23.03 -9.55 7.31
N PRO A 336 23.36 -8.96 8.46
CA PRO A 336 22.37 -8.64 9.50
C PRO A 336 21.28 -7.66 9.02
N ILE A 337 20.10 -7.71 9.66
CA ILE A 337 18.97 -6.80 9.41
C ILE A 337 18.83 -5.81 10.57
N HIS A 338 18.43 -4.58 10.26
CA HIS A 338 17.97 -3.62 11.25
C HIS A 338 16.45 -3.70 11.39
N ASP A 339 15.95 -4.50 12.34
CA ASP A 339 14.52 -4.87 12.43
C ASP A 339 13.56 -3.68 12.57
N SER A 340 13.96 -2.58 13.20
CA SER A 340 13.12 -1.38 13.31
C SER A 340 12.83 -0.67 11.98
N TRP A 341 13.48 -1.08 10.88
CA TRP A 341 13.22 -0.60 9.52
C TRP A 341 12.36 -1.55 8.70
N THR A 342 11.99 -2.71 9.25
CA THR A 342 11.19 -3.71 8.56
C THR A 342 9.76 -3.21 8.36
N GLU A 343 9.25 -3.40 7.15
CA GLU A 343 7.84 -3.16 6.81
C GLU A 343 7.37 -4.38 6.01
N LEU A 344 6.29 -5.01 6.43
CA LEU A 344 5.73 -6.21 5.82
C LEU A 344 4.27 -5.96 5.46
N THR A 345 3.93 -6.14 4.18
CA THR A 345 2.56 -5.97 3.67
C THR A 345 2.19 -7.07 2.69
N LEU A 346 0.90 -7.37 2.61
CA LEU A 346 0.32 -8.14 1.50
C LEU A 346 -0.30 -7.14 0.52
N GLN A 347 0.09 -7.23 -0.74
CA GLN A 347 -0.42 -6.37 -1.83
C GLN A 347 -0.90 -7.23 -2.98
N ILE A 348 -1.93 -6.78 -3.69
CA ILE A 348 -2.47 -7.51 -4.85
C ILE A 348 -1.83 -6.98 -6.12
N ASP A 349 -1.29 -7.86 -6.94
CA ASP A 349 -0.75 -7.50 -8.26
C ASP A 349 -1.89 -7.13 -9.22
N GLU A 350 -1.94 -5.86 -9.65
CA GLU A 350 -2.95 -5.32 -10.56
C GLU A 350 -3.01 -6.04 -11.93
N ARG A 351 -1.96 -6.78 -12.30
CA ARG A 351 -1.89 -7.55 -13.54
C ARG A 351 -2.44 -8.98 -13.39
N THR A 352 -2.07 -9.68 -12.33
CA THR A 352 -2.37 -11.11 -12.16
C THR A 352 -3.46 -11.41 -11.15
N ASN A 353 -3.90 -10.43 -10.36
CA ASN A 353 -4.79 -10.58 -9.21
C ASN A 353 -4.21 -11.47 -8.09
N LYS A 354 -2.89 -11.70 -8.11
CA LYS A 354 -2.23 -12.56 -7.12
C LYS A 354 -1.77 -11.76 -5.90
N PRO A 355 -1.91 -12.32 -4.69
CA PRO A 355 -1.31 -11.74 -3.50
C PRO A 355 0.22 -11.84 -3.53
N MET A 356 0.88 -10.74 -3.18
CA MET A 356 2.32 -10.59 -3.14
C MET A 356 2.75 -10.13 -1.75
N ILE A 357 3.75 -10.79 -1.19
CA ILE A 357 4.46 -10.37 0.02
C ILE A 357 5.43 -9.27 -0.39
N VAL A 358 5.30 -8.09 0.24
CA VAL A 358 6.22 -6.97 0.05
C VAL A 358 6.88 -6.65 1.37
N GLU A 359 8.19 -6.85 1.45
CA GLU A 359 9.00 -6.64 2.64
C GLU A 359 10.10 -5.59 2.38
N SER A 360 10.09 -4.47 3.10
CA SER A 360 11.22 -3.55 3.15
C SER A 360 12.19 -4.01 4.24
N ARG A 361 13.49 -4.14 3.93
CA ARG A 361 14.53 -4.44 4.92
C ARG A 361 15.67 -3.43 4.80
N ARG A 362 16.34 -3.15 5.91
CA ARG A 362 17.60 -2.40 5.92
C ARG A 362 18.71 -3.30 6.43
N GLU A 363 19.73 -3.50 5.62
CA GLU A 363 20.72 -4.58 5.78
C GLU A 363 22.14 -4.05 5.72
N TRP A 364 23.04 -4.69 6.48
CA TRP A 364 24.48 -4.45 6.38
C TRP A 364 25.06 -5.34 5.27
N VAL A 365 25.22 -4.76 4.09
CA VAL A 365 25.57 -5.50 2.87
C VAL A 365 26.92 -6.18 3.05
N GLY A 366 26.94 -7.51 2.90
CA GLY A 366 28.17 -8.33 2.99
C GLY A 366 28.91 -8.17 4.30
N SER A 367 28.18 -7.92 5.40
CA SER A 367 28.74 -7.64 6.73
C SER A 367 29.66 -6.40 6.77
N SER A 368 29.50 -5.48 5.83
CA SER A 368 30.18 -4.18 5.85
C SER A 368 29.45 -3.17 6.75
N SER A 369 30.10 -2.07 7.12
CA SER A 369 29.45 -0.97 7.85
C SER A 369 28.44 -0.17 7.01
N LYS A 370 28.24 -0.53 5.73
CA LYS A 370 27.30 0.14 4.84
C LYS A 370 25.92 -0.49 4.97
N GLN A 371 24.95 0.33 5.38
CA GLN A 371 23.55 -0.06 5.39
C GLN A 371 22.87 0.33 4.08
N ALA A 372 22.08 -0.59 3.53
CA ALA A 372 21.23 -0.33 2.37
C ALA A 372 19.81 -0.82 2.65
N ARG A 373 18.81 -0.06 2.23
CA ARG A 373 17.42 -0.51 2.25
C ARG A 373 17.06 -1.12 0.90
N THR A 374 16.36 -2.25 0.94
CA THR A 374 15.90 -2.98 -0.23
C THR A 374 14.47 -3.43 0.01
N PHE A 375 13.64 -3.34 -1.03
CA PHE A 375 12.25 -3.81 -1.03
C PHE A 375 12.21 -5.15 -1.74
N TYR A 376 11.82 -6.20 -1.03
CA TYR A 376 11.72 -7.56 -1.54
C TYR A 376 10.27 -7.89 -1.84
N ILE A 377 10.06 -8.59 -2.94
CA ILE A 377 8.74 -8.96 -3.45
C ILE A 377 8.77 -10.48 -3.63
N LYS A 378 7.78 -11.18 -3.08
CA LYS A 378 7.65 -12.63 -3.21
C LYS A 378 6.18 -12.97 -3.43
N GLU A 379 5.89 -13.90 -4.33
CA GLU A 379 4.52 -14.40 -4.47
C GLU A 379 4.09 -15.06 -3.16
N PHE A 380 2.89 -14.74 -2.70
CA PHE A 380 2.31 -15.43 -1.54
C PHE A 380 1.95 -16.86 -1.97
N ASP A 381 2.43 -17.83 -1.21
CA ASP A 381 2.32 -19.24 -1.57
C ASP A 381 2.03 -20.08 -0.33
N THR A 382 0.97 -20.88 -0.41
CA THR A 382 0.57 -21.86 0.60
C THR A 382 0.65 -23.29 0.09
N ASN A 383 1.06 -23.49 -1.17
CA ASN A 383 1.32 -24.84 -1.67
C ASN A 383 2.51 -25.39 -0.92
N GLU A 384 2.36 -26.57 -0.31
CA GLU A 384 3.50 -27.26 0.24
C GLU A 384 4.51 -27.50 -0.89
N THR A 385 5.74 -26.98 -0.74
CA THR A 385 6.83 -27.40 -1.62
C THR A 385 6.88 -28.92 -1.56
N PRO A 386 6.68 -29.65 -2.67
CA PRO A 386 6.69 -31.09 -2.65
C PRO A 386 7.99 -31.53 -1.98
N ARG A 387 7.86 -32.47 -1.04
CA ARG A 387 8.98 -33.20 -0.41
C ARG A 387 9.77 -33.91 -1.52
N THR A 388 10.51 -33.13 -2.30
CA THR A 388 11.68 -33.64 -3.00
C THR A 388 12.56 -34.13 -1.87
N GLU A 389 13.02 -35.37 -1.97
CA GLU A 389 13.75 -36.19 -1.00
C GLU A 389 15.06 -35.53 -0.48
N LEU A 390 14.99 -34.29 -0.02
CA LEU A 390 16.03 -33.61 0.72
C LEU A 390 15.84 -34.04 2.18
N PRO A 391 16.82 -34.73 2.77
CA PRO A 391 16.76 -35.17 4.16
C PRO A 391 16.37 -33.99 5.06
N GLU A 392 15.50 -34.25 6.05
CA GLU A 392 14.97 -33.26 6.99
C GLU A 392 16.04 -32.48 7.80
N HIS A 393 17.33 -32.77 7.60
CA HIS A 393 18.45 -32.23 8.39
C HIS A 393 19.76 -32.02 7.62
N ASP A 394 19.74 -31.80 6.30
CA ASP A 394 20.98 -31.48 5.58
C ASP A 394 21.41 -30.03 5.89
N LEU A 395 22.04 -29.82 7.03
CA LEU A 395 22.82 -28.63 7.33
C LEU A 395 23.84 -28.39 6.20
N PRO A 396 24.28 -27.13 6.00
CA PRO A 396 25.26 -26.85 4.97
C PRO A 396 26.54 -27.66 5.24
N GLN A 397 26.94 -28.47 4.24
CA GLN A 397 28.17 -29.25 4.30
C GLN A 397 29.39 -28.32 4.43
N ASP A 398 30.36 -28.72 5.24
CA ASP A 398 31.62 -28.03 5.48
C ASP A 398 31.50 -26.58 6.01
N ASP A 399 30.42 -26.25 6.73
CA ASP A 399 30.26 -24.97 7.41
C ASP A 399 30.71 -25.05 8.89
N LEU A 400 31.57 -24.13 9.33
CA LEU A 400 32.09 -24.13 10.70
C LEU A 400 30.99 -23.99 11.76
N TYR A 401 29.89 -23.31 11.43
CA TYR A 401 28.79 -23.11 12.38
C TYR A 401 28.04 -24.40 12.72
N THR A 402 28.11 -25.44 11.88
CA THR A 402 27.48 -26.73 12.20
C THR A 402 28.13 -27.41 13.39
N THR A 403 29.39 -27.07 13.71
CA THR A 403 30.13 -27.64 14.85
C THR A 403 29.76 -27.01 16.20
N VAL A 404 29.03 -25.89 16.18
CA VAL A 404 28.66 -25.12 17.37
C VAL A 404 27.21 -25.40 17.79
N LEU A 405 26.44 -26.11 16.97
CA LEU A 405 25.08 -26.50 17.29
C LEU A 405 25.06 -27.51 18.44
N ASP A 406 24.10 -27.34 19.35
CA ASP A 406 23.81 -28.27 20.42
C ASP A 406 22.50 -29.05 20.17
N ASP A 407 22.14 -29.96 21.08
CA ASP A 407 20.93 -30.78 20.98
C ASP A 407 19.62 -29.95 21.07
N HIS A 408 19.70 -28.68 21.44
CA HIS A 408 18.57 -27.78 21.59
C HIS A 408 18.38 -26.84 20.40
N SER A 409 19.41 -26.67 19.58
CA SER A 409 19.42 -25.81 18.39
C SER A 409 18.46 -26.34 17.33
N LYS A 410 17.61 -25.46 16.78
CA LYS A 410 16.64 -25.83 15.72
C LYS A 410 16.88 -24.99 14.46
N PRO A 411 18.07 -25.08 13.85
CA PRO A 411 18.45 -24.22 12.75
C PRO A 411 17.63 -24.48 11.50
N ASN A 412 17.26 -23.41 10.83
CA ASN A 412 16.64 -23.43 9.52
C ASN A 412 17.71 -23.40 8.42
N TYR A 413 17.61 -24.36 7.50
CA TYR A 413 18.42 -24.37 6.29
C TYR A 413 17.61 -24.76 5.05
N ALA A 414 17.82 -24.01 3.97
CA ALA A 414 17.58 -24.47 2.61
C ALA A 414 18.70 -23.95 1.70
N PRO A 415 18.94 -24.59 0.55
CA PRO A 415 19.87 -24.08 -0.44
C PRO A 415 19.56 -22.64 -0.86
N TYR A 416 20.59 -21.87 -1.21
CA TYR A 416 20.41 -20.51 -1.71
C TYR A 416 19.54 -20.49 -2.97
N GLN A 417 18.45 -19.75 -2.93
CA GLN A 417 17.60 -19.50 -4.09
C GLN A 417 18.00 -18.16 -4.72
N SER A 418 18.57 -18.23 -5.92
CA SER A 418 18.88 -17.03 -6.70
C SER A 418 17.57 -16.28 -6.99
N ARG A 419 17.51 -15.01 -6.58
CA ARG A 419 16.37 -14.14 -6.89
C ARG A 419 16.67 -13.36 -8.16
N THR A 420 15.72 -13.30 -9.08
CA THR A 420 15.79 -12.37 -10.21
C THR A 420 15.54 -10.96 -9.70
N ASN A 421 16.13 -9.97 -10.37
CA ASN A 421 16.01 -8.57 -10.00
C ASN A 421 14.60 -8.00 -10.13
N TYR A 422 13.66 -8.71 -10.76
CA TYR A 422 12.24 -8.40 -10.70
C TYR A 422 11.70 -8.42 -9.26
N TYR A 423 12.18 -9.33 -8.42
CA TYR A 423 11.69 -9.57 -7.06
C TYR A 423 12.39 -8.75 -5.97
N PHE A 424 13.26 -7.80 -6.32
CA PHE A 424 13.81 -6.87 -5.33
C PHE A 424 14.15 -5.51 -5.94
N HIS A 425 13.92 -4.44 -5.19
CA HIS A 425 14.21 -3.06 -5.58
C HIS A 425 15.13 -2.43 -4.53
N PRO A 426 16.42 -2.18 -4.82
CA PRO A 426 17.29 -1.44 -3.90
C PRO A 426 16.91 0.04 -3.88
N GLU A 427 16.88 0.66 -2.70
CA GLU A 427 16.57 2.09 -2.55
C GLU A 427 17.53 2.98 -3.37
N ASN A 428 18.81 2.61 -3.38
CA ASN A 428 19.86 3.31 -4.12
C ASN A 428 20.37 2.38 -5.23
N PRO A 429 20.42 2.85 -6.50
CA PRO A 429 20.95 2.03 -7.57
C PRO A 429 22.46 1.77 -7.38
N PRO A 430 22.97 0.62 -7.87
CA PRO A 430 24.39 0.29 -7.80
C PRO A 430 25.22 1.35 -8.54
N GLY A 431 26.31 1.84 -7.91
CA GLY A 431 27.26 2.75 -8.55
C GLY A 431 26.83 4.22 -8.62
N SER A 432 25.67 4.60 -8.08
CA SER A 432 25.31 6.02 -7.88
C SER A 432 25.77 6.54 -6.52
N ASP A 433 26.14 7.82 -6.44
CA ASP A 433 26.29 8.47 -5.14
C ASP A 433 24.98 8.37 -4.37
N PRO A 434 24.99 7.86 -3.13
CA PRO A 434 23.76 7.64 -2.39
C PRO A 434 23.07 9.00 -2.17
N PRO A 435 21.84 9.18 -2.67
CA PRO A 435 21.06 10.36 -2.33
C PRO A 435 20.87 10.44 -0.81
N ARG A 436 20.54 11.65 -0.34
CA ARG A 436 20.34 11.90 1.08
C ARG A 436 19.41 10.84 1.70
N SER A 437 19.93 10.17 2.71
CA SER A 437 19.18 9.25 3.56
C SER A 437 18.65 9.96 4.80
N PHE A 438 17.60 9.39 5.38
CA PHE A 438 17.01 9.85 6.64
C PHE A 438 17.12 8.72 7.66
N ILE A 439 17.38 9.09 8.91
CA ILE A 439 17.35 8.15 10.03
C ILE A 439 15.89 7.82 10.38
N LEU A 440 15.67 6.69 11.06
CA LEU A 440 14.33 6.19 11.36
C LEU A 440 13.47 7.24 12.09
N ALA A 441 14.06 7.93 13.07
CA ALA A 441 13.37 8.98 13.83
C ALA A 441 12.86 10.15 12.98
N ARG A 442 13.47 10.38 11.79
CA ARG A 442 13.08 11.40 10.82
C ARG A 442 12.19 10.86 9.71
N THR A 443 11.99 9.54 9.62
CA THR A 443 11.15 8.89 8.61
C THR A 443 9.82 8.48 9.26
N LYS A 444 8.81 9.33 9.11
CA LYS A 444 7.53 9.26 9.82
C LYS A 444 6.52 8.29 9.23
N PHE A 445 6.61 8.07 7.92
CA PHE A 445 5.84 7.06 7.21
C PHE A 445 6.72 6.48 6.10
N LYS A 446 6.53 5.19 5.81
CA LYS A 446 7.26 4.41 4.82
C LYS A 446 6.24 3.54 4.12
N ASN A 447 6.37 3.39 2.81
CA ASN A 447 5.60 2.42 2.06
C ASN A 447 6.26 2.09 0.71
N TYR A 448 5.94 0.92 0.17
CA TYR A 448 6.28 0.53 -1.19
C TYR A 448 5.02 0.23 -1.98
N ASN A 449 4.81 0.93 -3.09
CA ASN A 449 3.71 0.67 -4.02
C ASN A 449 4.19 -0.30 -5.10
N LEU A 450 3.63 -1.52 -5.09
CA LEU A 450 3.97 -2.57 -6.05
C LEU A 450 3.63 -2.17 -7.50
N SER A 451 2.42 -1.65 -7.73
CA SER A 451 1.91 -1.29 -9.07
C SER A 451 2.77 -0.26 -9.81
N SER A 452 3.42 0.63 -9.07
CA SER A 452 4.28 1.69 -9.61
C SER A 452 5.77 1.42 -9.43
N ASN A 453 6.16 0.27 -8.84
CA ASN A 453 7.55 -0.05 -8.48
C ASN A 453 8.25 1.11 -7.75
N THR A 454 7.57 1.67 -6.76
CA THR A 454 7.94 2.97 -6.16
C THR A 454 7.91 2.88 -4.65
N PHE A 455 8.97 3.36 -3.98
CA PHE A 455 8.90 3.64 -2.56
C PHE A 455 8.54 5.10 -2.31
N LEU A 456 7.83 5.33 -1.22
CA LEU A 456 7.47 6.65 -0.72
C LEU A 456 7.72 6.72 0.78
N ASP A 457 8.50 7.72 1.19
CA ASP A 457 8.73 8.03 2.60
C ASP A 457 8.19 9.44 2.90
N LEU A 458 7.52 9.61 4.04
CA LEU A 458 7.25 10.93 4.62
C LEU A 458 8.36 11.24 5.62
N VAL A 459 9.16 12.26 5.35
CA VAL A 459 10.38 12.56 6.11
C VAL A 459 10.38 13.99 6.68
N GLU A 460 10.96 14.14 7.86
CA GLU A 460 11.30 15.43 8.46
C GLU A 460 12.62 15.95 7.89
N ASP A 461 12.53 17.04 7.12
CA ASP A 461 13.65 17.72 6.49
C ASP A 461 13.96 19.07 7.18
N ASP A 462 15.01 19.05 7.99
CA ASP A 462 15.58 20.21 8.68
C ASP A 462 16.23 21.24 7.72
N ARG A 463 16.76 20.80 6.58
CA ARG A 463 17.36 21.68 5.56
C ARG A 463 16.32 22.42 4.74
N CYS A 464 15.09 21.93 4.72
CA CYS A 464 14.02 22.49 3.90
C CYS A 464 13.50 23.83 4.45
N CYS A 465 13.27 23.90 5.76
CA CYS A 465 12.70 25.04 6.44
C CYS A 465 13.55 25.44 7.65
N PRO A 466 14.70 26.10 7.42
CA PRO A 466 15.55 26.56 8.50
C PRO A 466 14.78 27.59 9.36
N ASN A 467 14.80 27.40 10.68
CA ASN A 467 14.15 28.25 11.69
C ASN A 467 12.62 28.26 11.62
N SER A 468 11.98 27.20 11.12
CA SER A 468 10.53 27.09 11.19
C SER A 468 10.07 27.03 12.66
N PRO A 469 9.08 27.85 13.08
CA PRO A 469 8.53 27.80 14.43
C PRO A 469 7.83 26.47 14.72
N THR A 470 7.43 25.73 13.67
CA THR A 470 6.80 24.43 13.81
C THR A 470 7.80 23.27 13.84
N GLY A 471 9.11 23.51 13.69
CA GLY A 471 10.13 22.46 13.55
C GLY A 471 10.38 22.02 12.10
N PRO A 472 11.14 20.92 11.88
CA PRO A 472 11.50 20.45 10.54
C PRO A 472 10.28 20.23 9.64
N CYS A 473 10.43 20.56 8.35
CA CYS A 473 9.34 20.43 7.40
C CYS A 473 9.19 18.99 6.92
N LEU A 474 7.96 18.48 6.96
CA LEU A 474 7.58 17.23 6.34
C LEU A 474 7.64 17.35 4.81
N ARG A 475 8.24 16.35 4.17
CA ARG A 475 8.35 16.20 2.72
C ARG A 475 8.19 14.74 2.32
N LEU A 476 7.73 14.52 1.11
CA LEU A 476 7.75 13.23 0.44
C LEU A 476 9.12 12.99 -0.17
N ARG A 477 9.66 11.80 0.07
CA ARG A 477 10.87 11.28 -0.57
C ARG A 477 10.45 10.06 -1.39
N VAL A 478 10.68 10.12 -2.69
CA VAL A 478 10.14 9.14 -3.64
C VAL A 478 11.24 8.64 -4.56
N GLY A 479 11.31 7.33 -4.75
CA GLY A 479 12.18 6.71 -5.75
C GLY A 479 11.50 5.50 -6.37
N SER A 480 11.68 5.36 -7.69
CA SER A 480 11.07 4.31 -8.49
C SER A 480 12.08 3.65 -9.41
N ARG A 481 11.70 2.49 -9.94
CA ARG A 481 12.38 1.84 -11.05
C ARG A 481 11.39 1.50 -12.16
N ARG A 482 11.91 1.40 -13.38
CA ARG A 482 11.14 0.99 -14.56
C ARG A 482 12.02 0.10 -15.43
N VAL A 483 11.42 -0.79 -16.20
CA VAL A 483 12.16 -1.53 -17.22
C VAL A 483 12.86 -0.52 -18.14
N ALA A 484 14.13 -0.78 -18.39
CA ALA A 484 14.96 0.08 -19.22
C ALA A 484 14.66 -0.18 -20.70
N PRO A 485 14.66 0.85 -21.55
CA PRO A 485 14.68 0.66 -23.00
C PRO A 485 15.86 -0.18 -23.47
N LEU A 486 15.70 -0.78 -24.64
CA LEU A 486 16.69 -1.59 -25.36
C LEU A 486 18.11 -1.02 -25.38
N ASP A 487 18.21 0.26 -25.73
CA ASP A 487 19.43 1.02 -25.96
C ASP A 487 19.90 1.76 -24.71
N TRP A 488 19.26 1.50 -23.56
CA TRP A 488 19.57 2.20 -22.33
C TRP A 488 20.91 1.73 -21.76
N THR A 489 21.84 2.67 -21.65
CA THR A 489 23.10 2.47 -20.95
C THR A 489 23.02 3.10 -19.55
N PRO A 490 23.49 2.39 -18.51
CA PRO A 490 23.61 2.99 -17.19
C PRO A 490 24.53 4.21 -17.25
N GLN A 491 24.06 5.36 -16.75
CA GLN A 491 24.92 6.53 -16.55
C GLN A 491 25.82 6.29 -15.33
N THR A 492 26.81 5.41 -15.44
CA THR A 492 27.89 5.34 -14.45
C THR A 492 29.01 6.27 -14.87
N SER A 493 29.32 7.25 -14.03
CA SER A 493 30.64 7.89 -14.02
C SER A 493 31.69 6.79 -13.89
N PRO A 494 32.78 6.77 -14.69
CA PRO A 494 33.81 5.75 -14.56
C PRO A 494 34.56 5.97 -13.25
N SER A 495 34.16 5.27 -12.18
CA SER A 495 35.01 5.11 -11.01
C SER A 495 36.14 4.15 -11.37
N LEU A 496 37.39 4.64 -11.31
CA LEU A 496 38.61 3.86 -11.52
C LEU A 496 38.58 2.54 -10.74
N GLY A 497 38.83 1.42 -11.43
CA GLY A 497 39.45 0.24 -10.80
C GLY A 497 38.63 -1.05 -10.74
N SER A 498 37.47 -1.16 -11.37
CA SER A 498 36.85 -2.46 -11.62
C SER A 498 36.59 -2.61 -13.12
N PRO A 499 36.88 -3.77 -13.74
CA PRO A 499 36.51 -4.00 -15.13
C PRO A 499 34.98 -4.01 -15.17
N SER A 500 34.42 -2.84 -15.48
CA SER A 500 32.99 -2.67 -15.69
C SER A 500 32.62 -3.61 -16.83
N SER A 501 31.81 -4.62 -16.52
CA SER A 501 31.01 -5.33 -17.50
C SER A 501 30.13 -4.29 -18.20
N ALA A 502 30.67 -3.67 -19.25
CA ALA A 502 29.90 -2.81 -20.13
C ALA A 502 28.75 -3.65 -20.67
N TYR A 503 27.53 -3.25 -20.34
CA TYR A 503 26.33 -3.83 -20.92
C TYR A 503 26.37 -3.55 -22.43
N THR A 504 26.63 -4.58 -23.23
CA THR A 504 26.41 -4.54 -24.67
C THR A 504 24.95 -4.92 -24.90
N PRO A 505 24.11 -4.03 -25.47
CA PRO A 505 22.75 -4.40 -25.85
C PRO A 505 22.81 -5.59 -26.81
N SER A 506 22.12 -6.69 -26.50
CA SER A 506 21.95 -7.78 -27.47
C SER A 506 20.96 -7.35 -28.55
N GLU A 507 21.21 -7.76 -29.79
CA GLU A 507 20.33 -7.50 -30.94
C GLU A 507 19.03 -8.35 -30.91
N HIS A 508 18.90 -9.30 -29.96
CA HIS A 508 17.77 -10.23 -29.89
C HIS A 508 16.84 -10.03 -28.67
N PRO A 509 15.50 -9.95 -28.86
CA PRO A 509 14.46 -9.87 -27.82
C PRO A 509 14.53 -10.93 -26.71
N ALA A 510 15.06 -12.11 -27.00
CA ALA A 510 15.18 -13.21 -26.05
C ALA A 510 16.32 -13.03 -25.03
N ASP A 511 17.28 -12.14 -25.30
CA ASP A 511 18.49 -11.92 -24.49
C ASP A 511 18.34 -10.73 -23.51
N TYR A 512 17.13 -10.20 -23.35
CA TYR A 512 16.82 -9.12 -22.38
C TYR A 512 16.76 -9.59 -20.95
N LEU A 513 16.66 -10.91 -20.79
CA LEU A 513 17.15 -11.60 -19.63
C LEU A 513 18.67 -11.44 -19.67
N GLY A 514 19.23 -10.57 -18.82
CA GLY A 514 20.66 -10.59 -18.53
C GLY A 514 21.12 -12.02 -18.22
N ARG A 515 22.44 -12.29 -18.18
CA ARG A 515 23.05 -13.65 -18.12
C ARG A 515 22.42 -14.71 -17.17
N LYS A 516 21.47 -14.35 -16.31
CA LYS A 516 20.70 -15.19 -15.38
C LYS A 516 19.16 -14.98 -15.35
N GLY A 517 18.52 -14.37 -16.35
CA GLY A 517 17.06 -14.10 -16.26
C GLY A 517 16.67 -12.71 -15.75
N ASP A 518 17.64 -11.80 -15.61
CA ASP A 518 17.44 -10.48 -14.99
C ASP A 518 16.97 -9.43 -16.00
N VAL A 519 16.02 -8.57 -15.60
CA VAL A 519 15.52 -7.48 -16.45
C VAL A 519 16.36 -6.21 -16.20
N VAL A 520 16.78 -5.50 -17.23
CA VAL A 520 17.50 -4.23 -17.01
C VAL A 520 16.51 -3.17 -16.51
N TYR A 521 16.80 -2.57 -15.35
CA TYR A 521 16.00 -1.49 -14.78
C TYR A 521 16.71 -0.15 -14.87
N ARG A 522 15.98 0.89 -15.27
CA ARG A 522 16.36 2.28 -15.05
C ARG A 522 15.74 2.76 -13.73
N HIS A 523 16.57 3.35 -12.87
CA HIS A 523 16.13 3.92 -11.61
C HIS A 523 15.90 5.43 -11.77
N SER A 524 14.77 5.93 -11.26
CA SER A 524 14.57 7.37 -11.15
C SER A 524 15.50 7.94 -10.08
N SER A 525 16.04 9.13 -10.30
CA SER A 525 16.67 9.87 -9.20
C SER A 525 15.67 10.06 -8.05
N ILE A 526 16.12 9.85 -6.80
CA ILE A 526 15.27 10.03 -5.64
C ILE A 526 14.88 11.51 -5.52
N ARG A 527 13.58 11.78 -5.49
CA ARG A 527 13.01 13.13 -5.49
C ARG A 527 12.46 13.49 -4.13
N MET A 528 12.55 14.79 -3.82
CA MET A 528 12.00 15.37 -2.60
C MET A 528 10.90 16.38 -2.98
N TRP A 529 9.68 16.15 -2.54
CA TRP A 529 8.53 17.01 -2.82
C TRP A 529 7.83 17.46 -1.53
N PRO A 530 7.35 18.70 -1.42
CA PRO A 530 7.53 19.81 -2.36
C PRO A 530 8.99 20.28 -2.32
N ARG A 531 9.37 21.22 -3.20
CA ARG A 531 10.68 21.91 -3.11
C ARG A 531 10.80 22.67 -1.77
N PRO A 532 12.01 23.15 -1.37
CA PRO A 532 12.15 23.97 -0.18
C PRO A 532 11.23 25.21 -0.19
N ALA A 533 10.65 25.56 0.96
CA ALA A 533 9.64 26.63 1.06
C ALA A 533 10.08 27.99 0.48
N LYS A 534 11.40 28.24 0.47
CA LYS A 534 12.00 29.46 -0.10
C LYS A 534 12.02 29.50 -1.63
N SER A 535 11.71 28.39 -2.31
CA SER A 535 11.82 28.29 -3.77
C SER A 535 10.77 29.12 -4.52
N CYS A 536 9.51 29.14 -4.06
CA CYS A 536 8.44 29.94 -4.66
C CYS A 536 7.19 29.99 -3.76
N ALA A 537 6.23 30.87 -4.06
CA ALA A 537 4.97 31.00 -3.31
C ALA A 537 4.16 29.69 -3.29
N CYS A 538 4.11 28.97 -4.41
CA CYS A 538 3.58 27.60 -4.54
C CYS A 538 4.12 26.67 -3.45
N SER A 539 5.45 26.65 -3.32
CA SER A 539 6.15 25.76 -2.40
C SER A 539 5.89 26.17 -0.95
N LYS A 540 5.86 27.47 -0.65
CA LYS A 540 5.47 27.97 0.67
C LYS A 540 4.05 27.54 1.04
N ARG A 541 3.09 27.67 0.13
CA ARG A 541 1.70 27.20 0.31
C ARG A 541 1.65 25.69 0.57
N LEU A 542 2.34 24.90 -0.25
CA LEU A 542 2.44 23.46 -0.05
C LEU A 542 3.04 23.09 1.31
N HIS A 543 4.05 23.80 1.77
CA HIS A 543 4.61 23.57 3.11
C HIS A 543 3.61 23.90 4.22
N ASN A 544 2.81 24.95 4.08
CA ASN A 544 1.75 25.27 5.04
C ASN A 544 0.68 24.16 5.09
N ILE A 545 0.34 23.57 3.93
CA ILE A 545 -0.63 22.47 3.83
C ILE A 545 -0.08 21.18 4.44
N LEU A 546 1.19 20.85 4.17
CA LEU A 546 1.82 19.61 4.64
C LEU A 546 2.28 19.68 6.10
N ASN A 547 2.51 20.89 6.60
CA ASN A 547 2.96 21.18 7.96
C ASN A 547 2.00 22.15 8.66
N PRO A 548 0.71 21.81 8.77
CA PRO A 548 -0.27 22.68 9.39
C PRO A 548 0.06 22.90 10.88
N PRO A 549 -0.33 24.05 11.44
CA PRO A 549 -0.27 24.26 12.88
C PRO A 549 -1.14 23.22 13.58
N LEU A 550 -0.66 22.70 14.72
CA LEU A 550 -1.38 21.69 15.49
C LEU A 550 -2.37 22.37 16.45
N PRO A 551 -3.60 21.82 16.65
CA PRO A 551 -4.63 22.44 17.49
C PRO A 551 -4.27 22.53 18.98
N SER A 552 -3.38 21.67 19.47
CA SER A 552 -3.02 21.59 20.89
C SER A 552 -1.59 21.09 21.02
N GLY A 553 -0.79 21.66 21.92
CA GLY A 553 0.57 21.18 22.22
C GLY A 553 1.70 21.80 21.39
N PRO A 554 2.96 21.57 21.80
CA PRO A 554 4.12 22.14 21.14
C PRO A 554 4.37 21.52 19.76
N SER A 555 4.58 22.36 18.74
CA SER A 555 4.74 21.92 17.35
C SER A 555 6.03 21.13 17.05
N TYR A 556 7.01 21.12 17.97
CA TYR A 556 8.33 20.52 17.74
C TYR A 556 8.36 18.99 17.85
N SER A 557 7.41 18.40 18.59
CA SER A 557 7.26 16.95 18.70
C SER A 557 5.94 16.58 18.05
N ARG A 558 6.00 15.80 16.97
CA ARG A 558 4.80 15.40 16.21
C ARG A 558 4.75 13.89 16.09
N TYR A 559 3.57 13.35 16.35
CA TYR A 559 3.23 11.97 16.06
C TYR A 559 2.51 11.93 14.71
N VAL A 560 2.91 11.01 13.83
CA VAL A 560 2.37 10.88 12.49
C VAL A 560 1.88 9.47 12.27
N THR A 561 0.65 9.35 11.77
CA THR A 561 0.09 8.10 11.26
C THR A 561 -0.29 8.31 9.81
N GLY A 562 -0.04 7.33 8.95
CA GLY A 562 -0.22 7.47 7.51
C GLY A 562 -0.75 6.20 6.88
N CYS A 563 -1.40 6.35 5.74
CA CYS A 563 -1.82 5.29 4.84
C CYS A 563 -1.58 5.75 3.40
N LEU A 564 -1.07 4.85 2.56
CA LEU A 564 -0.87 5.06 1.14
C LEU A 564 -1.65 3.99 0.40
N ASP A 565 -2.52 4.38 -0.53
CA ASP A 565 -3.04 3.48 -1.55
C ASP A 565 -2.40 3.78 -2.91
N ASP A 566 -3.00 3.28 -3.98
CA ASP A 566 -2.50 3.45 -5.34
C ASP A 566 -2.73 4.86 -5.93
N ARG A 567 -3.47 5.73 -5.21
CA ARG A 567 -3.87 7.07 -5.68
C ARG A 567 -3.50 8.19 -4.73
N ALA A 568 -3.48 7.98 -3.42
CA ALA A 568 -3.23 9.05 -2.47
C ALA A 568 -2.51 8.59 -1.19
N LEU A 569 -1.72 9.51 -0.65
CA LEU A 569 -1.22 9.45 0.72
C LEU A 569 -2.14 10.26 1.62
N VAL A 570 -2.68 9.64 2.67
CA VAL A 570 -3.37 10.33 3.76
C VAL A 570 -2.56 10.17 5.03
N TYR A 571 -2.31 11.26 5.75
CA TYR A 571 -1.66 11.19 7.04
C TYR A 571 -2.26 12.16 8.05
N MET A 572 -2.22 11.77 9.31
CA MET A 572 -2.64 12.60 10.44
C MET A 572 -1.44 13.04 11.24
N LEU A 573 -1.43 14.33 11.60
CA LEU A 573 -0.47 14.92 12.51
C LEU A 573 -1.12 15.19 13.85
N LYS A 574 -0.54 14.62 14.91
CA LYS A 574 -0.87 14.93 16.30
C LYS A 574 0.34 15.53 16.99
N SER A 575 0.10 16.29 18.06
CA SER A 575 1.19 16.67 18.95
C SER A 575 1.76 15.42 19.62
N GLY A 576 3.08 15.41 19.78
CA GLY A 576 3.77 14.33 20.46
C GLY A 576 3.35 14.28 21.92
N ARG A 577 3.30 13.07 22.48
CA ARG A 577 2.92 12.85 23.88
C ARG A 577 3.78 13.71 24.81
N SER A 578 3.14 14.62 25.51
CA SER A 578 3.66 15.16 26.76
C SER A 578 3.51 14.05 27.81
N TYR A 579 4.42 13.92 28.77
CA TYR A 579 4.36 12.90 29.83
C TYR A 579 3.20 13.10 30.84
N GLY A 580 2.08 13.71 30.42
CA GLY A 580 0.90 14.00 31.23
C GLY A 580 -0.32 13.16 30.82
N PRO A 581 -1.26 12.90 31.74
CA PRO A 581 -2.41 12.01 31.55
C PRO A 581 -3.55 12.57 30.66
N GLY A 582 -3.31 13.60 29.83
CA GLY A 582 -4.35 14.34 29.09
C GLY A 582 -4.29 14.30 27.56
N ASP A 583 -3.31 13.65 26.94
CA ASP A 583 -3.04 13.79 25.49
C ASP A 583 -3.80 12.81 24.58
N ASP A 584 -4.45 11.77 25.11
CA ASP A 584 -5.16 10.77 24.27
C ASP A 584 -6.44 11.34 23.59
N GLY A 585 -6.92 12.50 24.04
CA GLY A 585 -8.09 13.20 23.47
C GLY A 585 -7.74 14.29 22.45
N ALA A 586 -6.47 14.53 22.13
CA ALA A 586 -6.11 15.63 21.24
C ALA A 586 -6.48 15.35 19.77
N LEU A 587 -7.14 16.31 19.13
CA LEU A 587 -7.45 16.27 17.70
C LEU A 587 -6.17 16.37 16.88
N GLY A 588 -6.03 15.47 15.91
CA GLY A 588 -5.00 15.54 14.87
C GLY A 588 -5.50 16.23 13.62
N VAL A 589 -4.59 16.87 12.88
CA VAL A 589 -4.89 17.46 11.55
C VAL A 589 -4.59 16.41 10.48
N ILE A 590 -5.53 16.21 9.55
CA ILE A 590 -5.43 15.20 8.51
C ILE A 590 -5.13 15.90 7.18
N VAL A 591 -4.11 15.41 6.50
CA VAL A 591 -3.61 15.91 5.22
C VAL A 591 -3.68 14.80 4.18
N MET A 592 -4.17 15.14 3.00
CA MET A 592 -4.22 14.26 1.84
C MET A 592 -3.33 14.81 0.73
N VAL A 593 -2.54 13.94 0.10
CA VAL A 593 -1.75 14.21 -1.10
C VAL A 593 -2.17 13.23 -2.18
N CYS A 594 -2.78 13.74 -3.26
CA CYS A 594 -3.34 12.92 -4.33
C CYS A 594 -2.41 12.88 -5.55
N PHE A 595 -2.17 11.68 -6.06
CA PHE A 595 -1.43 11.37 -7.29
C PHE A 595 -2.36 11.06 -8.46
N ASP A 596 -3.67 11.14 -8.27
CA ASP A 596 -4.67 11.02 -9.31
C ASP A 596 -5.23 12.40 -9.73
N ARG A 597 -5.65 12.53 -10.99
CA ARG A 597 -6.28 13.76 -11.50
C ARG A 597 -7.78 13.70 -11.25
N CYS A 598 -8.23 14.16 -10.09
CA CYS A 598 -9.65 14.35 -9.87
C CYS A 598 -10.10 15.66 -10.53
N GLU A 599 -10.79 15.58 -11.69
CA GLU A 599 -11.22 16.73 -12.48
C GLU A 599 -12.36 17.55 -11.80
N ASN A 600 -12.98 17.05 -10.71
CA ASN A 600 -14.24 17.59 -10.18
C ASN A 600 -14.25 18.09 -8.71
N LEU A 601 -13.16 17.98 -7.94
CA LEU A 601 -13.18 18.35 -6.51
C LEU A 601 -13.06 19.88 -6.22
N GLY A 602 -13.06 20.70 -7.27
CA GLY A 602 -12.81 22.15 -7.17
C GLY A 602 -14.05 23.04 -7.09
N ARG A 603 -15.27 22.51 -6.97
CA ARG A 603 -16.50 23.33 -6.92
C ARG A 603 -17.47 23.05 -5.77
N GLY A 604 -17.21 22.06 -4.93
CA GLY A 604 -18.07 21.73 -3.78
C GLY A 604 -17.64 22.47 -2.51
N SER A 605 -18.49 23.41 -2.05
CA SER A 605 -18.38 24.16 -0.80
C SER A 605 -17.26 25.23 -0.73
N GLU A 606 -17.29 26.20 -1.65
CA GLU A 606 -16.81 27.55 -1.33
C GLU A 606 -17.72 28.16 -0.27
N GLY A 607 -17.43 27.90 1.01
CA GLY A 607 -17.85 28.81 2.07
C GLY A 607 -17.19 30.17 1.80
N ASN A 608 -18.00 31.22 1.67
CA ASN A 608 -17.60 32.62 1.44
C ASN A 608 -16.65 33.15 2.54
N GLY A 609 -15.39 32.73 2.51
CA GLY A 609 -14.34 33.18 3.41
C GLY A 609 -12.98 33.04 2.75
N ALA A 610 -12.19 34.12 2.78
CA ALA A 610 -10.85 34.21 2.21
C ALA A 610 -9.82 33.19 2.76
N ASP A 611 -10.20 32.31 3.68
CA ASP A 611 -9.36 31.27 4.29
C ASP A 611 -9.29 29.96 3.49
N GLY A 612 -10.28 29.65 2.64
CA GLY A 612 -10.36 28.37 1.91
C GLY A 612 -9.24 28.14 0.88
N ALA A 613 -8.65 29.22 0.35
CA ALA A 613 -7.53 29.11 -0.60
C ALA A 613 -6.21 28.66 0.04
N SER A 614 -6.07 28.76 1.37
CA SER A 614 -4.80 28.50 2.06
C SER A 614 -4.53 27.03 2.37
N SER A 615 -5.58 26.19 2.44
CA SER A 615 -5.54 24.79 2.88
C SER A 615 -5.59 23.77 1.75
N TYR A 616 -5.74 24.22 0.51
CA TYR A 616 -5.82 23.40 -0.70
C TYR A 616 -4.71 23.80 -1.69
N TRP A 617 -4.22 22.88 -2.50
CA TRP A 617 -3.37 23.14 -3.65
C TRP A 617 -3.70 22.11 -4.74
N GLN A 618 -3.76 22.58 -5.99
CA GLN A 618 -3.97 21.75 -7.17
C GLN A 618 -2.94 22.10 -8.24
N TRP A 619 -2.50 21.10 -8.97
CA TRP A 619 -1.64 21.25 -10.12
C TRP A 619 -2.45 21.75 -11.31
N GLU A 620 -2.02 22.88 -11.89
CA GLU A 620 -2.64 23.46 -13.09
C GLU A 620 -1.66 23.40 -14.28
N PRO A 621 -2.10 22.86 -15.43
CA PRO A 621 -1.31 22.91 -16.67
C PRO A 621 -0.92 24.35 -17.03
N GLY A 622 0.35 24.58 -17.38
CA GLY A 622 0.84 25.89 -17.83
C GLY A 622 1.25 26.85 -16.70
N VAL A 623 0.54 26.84 -15.57
CA VAL A 623 0.93 27.55 -14.34
C VAL A 623 1.97 26.75 -13.57
N CYS A 624 1.81 25.42 -13.49
CA CYS A 624 2.69 24.52 -12.75
C CYS A 624 3.50 23.63 -13.72
N ARG A 625 4.79 23.91 -13.93
CA ARG A 625 5.68 23.02 -14.72
C ARG A 625 6.59 22.22 -13.79
N ASN A 626 6.47 20.88 -13.78
CA ASN A 626 7.25 20.01 -12.88
C ASN A 626 7.10 20.37 -11.38
N GLY A 627 5.91 20.81 -10.95
CA GLY A 627 5.67 21.31 -9.59
C GLY A 627 6.25 22.69 -9.29
N ILE A 628 6.55 23.50 -10.32
CA ILE A 628 7.03 24.88 -10.21
C ILE A 628 5.90 25.81 -10.69
N CYS A 629 5.37 26.67 -9.82
CA CYS A 629 4.55 27.80 -10.26
C CYS A 629 5.44 28.74 -11.09
N ARG A 630 5.05 29.03 -12.34
CA ARG A 630 5.64 30.09 -13.17
C ARG A 630 5.05 31.45 -12.86
#